data_AF-A0A8J4VHW7-F1
#
_entry.id   AF-A0A8J4VHW7-F1
#
_cell.length_a   1.000
_cell.length_b   1.000
_cell.length_c   1.000
_cell.angle_alpha   90.00
_cell.angle_beta   90.00
_cell.angle_gamma   90.00
#
_symmetry.space_group_name_H-M   'P 1'
#
loop_
_entity.id
_entity.type
_entity.pdbx_description
1 polymer ?
#
loop_
_entity_poly.entity_id
_entity_poly.type
_entity_poly.pdbx_seq_one_letter_code
_entity_poly.pdbx_strand_id
1 'polypeptide(L)'
;MDRCCSTSTVLRRILLTDGHGLKLKTKMQTNSPTSSLFSSSPLTLLLLLLLFSTIFVNPVNGSQFSITEATIDDIHLAFSENQLTSRQLVDLYLDQIEALNPLLRSVLEVNPDALNQADEADRERQAA
;
A
#
# COMPACT_ATOMS: atom_id res chain seq x y z
N MET A 1 -42.59 8.09 0.93
CA MET A 1 -41.85 9.12 0.17
C MET A 1 -40.62 8.43 -0.39
N ASP A 2 -40.80 7.77 -1.53
CA ASP A 2 -39.74 7.09 -2.26
C ASP A 2 -39.24 8.00 -3.38
N ARG A 3 -37.99 7.71 -3.79
CA ARG A 3 -37.33 8.07 -5.04
C ARG A 3 -36.22 9.13 -4.93
N CYS A 4 -34.99 8.63 -4.79
CA CYS A 4 -33.94 9.00 -5.73
C CYS A 4 -33.12 7.75 -6.08
N CYS A 5 -33.58 7.07 -7.14
CA CYS A 5 -32.85 6.07 -7.90
C CYS A 5 -32.47 6.73 -9.23
N SER A 6 -31.36 6.29 -9.82
CA SER A 6 -31.03 6.45 -11.25
C SER A 6 -30.18 7.65 -11.65
N THR A 7 -28.86 7.55 -11.42
CA THR A 7 -27.84 8.17 -12.30
C THR A 7 -27.23 7.12 -13.23
N SER A 8 -28.10 6.35 -13.89
CA SER A 8 -27.77 5.72 -15.17
C SER A 8 -28.81 6.15 -16.20
N THR A 9 -28.33 6.49 -17.40
CA THR A 9 -29.11 6.49 -18.66
C THR A 9 -29.93 7.75 -19.00
N VAL A 10 -29.33 8.93 -19.18
CA VAL A 10 -29.82 9.90 -20.19
C VAL A 10 -28.69 10.88 -20.59
N LEU A 11 -27.88 10.59 -21.62
CA LEU A 11 -27.65 11.54 -22.72
C LEU A 11 -26.86 10.89 -23.87
N ARG A 12 -27.44 9.79 -24.36
CA ARG A 12 -27.23 9.25 -25.70
C ARG A 12 -27.88 10.21 -26.72
N ARG A 13 -27.28 11.36 -27.06
CA ARG A 13 -27.78 12.21 -28.17
C ARG A 13 -26.86 13.34 -28.64
N ILE A 14 -25.62 13.03 -29.04
CA ILE A 14 -24.86 13.91 -29.94
C ILE A 14 -24.52 13.10 -31.20
N LEU A 15 -25.53 12.92 -32.04
CA LEU A 15 -25.36 12.63 -33.46
C LEU A 15 -26.00 13.79 -34.21
N LEU A 16 -25.25 14.40 -35.14
CA LEU A 16 -25.59 14.67 -36.54
C LEU A 16 -24.58 15.71 -37.09
N THR A 17 -23.64 15.27 -37.96
CA THR A 17 -23.54 15.60 -39.42
C THR A 17 -23.02 17.01 -39.69
N ASP A 18 -22.06 17.31 -40.57
CA ASP A 18 -21.62 16.72 -41.84
C ASP A 18 -20.22 17.35 -42.11
N GLY A 19 -19.23 16.69 -42.72
CA GLY A 19 -19.09 16.68 -44.18
C GLY A 19 -17.73 17.29 -44.58
N HIS A 20 -17.14 16.81 -45.68
CA HIS A 20 -15.80 17.07 -46.25
C HIS A 20 -14.67 16.24 -45.62
N GLY A 21 -14.11 15.20 -46.24
CA GLY A 21 -14.00 14.87 -47.66
C GLY A 21 -12.60 15.21 -48.16
N LEU A 22 -11.61 14.34 -47.90
CA LEU A 22 -10.33 14.34 -48.60
C LEU A 22 -9.90 12.88 -48.88
N LYS A 23 -10.07 12.50 -50.14
CA LYS A 23 -9.62 11.28 -50.78
C LYS A 23 -8.10 11.28 -50.90
N LEU A 24 -7.39 10.29 -50.34
CA LEU A 24 -6.07 9.93 -50.85
C LEU A 24 -5.86 8.41 -50.89
N LYS A 25 -5.83 7.94 -52.15
CA LYS A 25 -5.03 6.86 -52.74
C LYS A 25 -4.93 5.53 -51.97
N THR A 26 -5.77 4.60 -52.39
CA THR A 26 -5.56 3.15 -52.36
C THR A 26 -4.17 2.76 -52.89
N LYS A 27 -3.43 1.97 -52.11
CA LYS A 27 -2.57 0.91 -52.65
C LYS A 27 -2.80 -0.37 -51.86
N MET A 28 -3.33 -1.32 -52.61
CA MET A 28 -3.54 -2.74 -52.32
C MET A 28 -2.28 -3.38 -51.71
N GLN A 29 -2.43 -4.02 -50.54
CA GLN A 29 -1.68 -5.23 -50.21
C GLN A 29 -2.43 -6.05 -49.17
N THR A 30 -3.09 -7.08 -49.69
CA THR A 30 -3.71 -8.20 -49.01
C THR A 30 -2.64 -9.03 -48.33
N ASN A 31 -2.77 -9.32 -47.04
CA ASN A 31 -2.22 -10.53 -46.40
C ASN A 31 -3.16 -10.94 -45.26
N SER A 32 -3.51 -12.22 -45.24
CA SER A 32 -4.58 -12.87 -44.49
C SER A 32 -4.19 -13.24 -43.04
N PRO A 33 -5.11 -13.76 -42.21
CA PRO A 33 -4.96 -13.89 -40.76
C PRO A 33 -4.25 -15.19 -40.41
N THR A 34 -3.45 -15.21 -39.33
CA THR A 34 -3.05 -16.47 -38.67
C THR A 34 -2.62 -16.20 -37.23
N SER A 35 -3.57 -16.40 -36.32
CA SER A 35 -3.32 -16.74 -34.93
C SER A 35 -2.68 -18.13 -34.86
N SER A 36 -1.39 -18.23 -34.55
CA SER A 36 -0.78 -19.48 -34.05
C SER A 36 0.70 -19.30 -33.74
N LEU A 37 1.05 -18.90 -32.53
CA LEU A 37 2.35 -19.21 -31.91
C LEU A 37 2.20 -19.35 -30.39
N PHE A 38 1.28 -20.21 -29.93
CA PHE A 38 1.36 -20.76 -28.58
C PHE A 38 1.45 -22.28 -28.72
N SER A 39 2.67 -22.75 -28.97
CA SER A 39 2.97 -24.17 -28.82
C SER A 39 2.79 -24.51 -27.34
N SER A 40 1.79 -25.33 -27.03
CA SER A 40 1.42 -25.80 -25.69
C SER A 40 2.46 -26.80 -25.16
N SER A 41 3.69 -26.33 -24.97
CA SER A 41 4.73 -27.11 -24.30
C SER A 41 4.53 -26.99 -22.79
N PRO A 42 4.60 -28.08 -22.01
CA PRO A 42 4.48 -28.01 -20.55
C PRO A 42 5.57 -27.13 -19.91
N LEU A 43 6.69 -26.94 -20.61
CA LEU A 43 7.80 -26.07 -20.19
C LEU A 43 7.46 -24.58 -20.23
N THR A 44 6.63 -24.12 -21.17
CA THR A 44 6.22 -22.70 -21.23
C THR A 44 5.22 -22.38 -20.11
N LEU A 45 4.36 -23.33 -19.75
CA LEU A 45 3.47 -23.19 -18.59
C LEU A 45 4.25 -23.17 -17.27
N LEU A 46 5.28 -24.03 -17.14
CA LEU A 46 6.14 -24.07 -15.96
C LEU A 46 6.99 -22.79 -15.83
N LEU A 47 7.54 -22.28 -16.94
CA LEU A 47 8.29 -21.03 -16.98
C LEU A 47 7.41 -19.82 -16.63
N LEU A 48 6.15 -19.81 -17.10
CA LEU A 48 5.18 -18.77 -16.74
C LEU A 48 4.80 -18.85 -15.25
N LEU A 49 4.59 -20.05 -14.69
CA LEU A 49 4.32 -20.24 -13.25
C LEU A 49 5.48 -19.74 -12.37
N LEU A 50 6.72 -20.03 -12.77
CA LEU A 50 7.93 -19.59 -12.06
C LEU A 50 8.09 -18.06 -12.09
N LEU A 51 7.74 -17.41 -13.20
CA LEU A 51 7.76 -15.95 -13.34
C LEU A 51 6.63 -15.26 -12.54
N PHE A 52 5.50 -15.94 -12.30
CA PHE A 52 4.41 -15.41 -11.47
C PHE A 52 4.74 -15.43 -9.97
N SER A 53 5.54 -16.41 -9.52
CA SER A 53 5.89 -16.57 -8.10
C SER A 53 6.71 -15.38 -7.55
N THR A 54 7.49 -14.71 -8.38
CA THR A 54 8.33 -13.58 -7.96
C THR A 54 7.56 -12.27 -7.79
N ILE A 55 6.30 -12.18 -8.23
CA ILE A 55 5.50 -10.95 -8.21
C ILE A 55 4.72 -10.79 -6.89
N PHE A 56 4.58 -11.86 -6.08
CA PHE A 56 3.75 -11.87 -4.88
C PHE A 56 4.51 -11.89 -3.54
N VAL A 57 5.77 -11.43 -3.51
CA VAL A 57 6.42 -11.04 -2.24
C VAL A 57 5.98 -9.63 -1.89
N ASN A 58 4.85 -9.51 -1.18
CA ASN A 58 4.57 -8.28 -0.44
C ASN A 58 5.63 -8.17 0.66
N PRO A 59 6.38 -7.05 0.78
CA PRO A 59 7.13 -6.82 2.00
C PRO A 59 6.12 -6.84 3.14
N VAL A 60 6.24 -7.83 4.03
CA VAL A 60 5.63 -7.76 5.36
C VAL A 60 6.35 -6.61 6.04
N ASN A 61 5.84 -5.41 5.82
CA ASN A 61 5.99 -4.34 6.76
C ASN A 61 5.17 -4.81 7.95
N GLY A 62 5.82 -5.49 8.90
CA GLY A 62 5.20 -5.84 10.17
C GLY A 62 4.46 -4.62 10.67
N SER A 63 3.17 -4.79 10.97
CA SER A 63 2.21 -3.73 11.27
C SER A 63 2.89 -2.58 12.00
N GLN A 64 3.15 -1.47 11.30
CA GLN A 64 3.78 -0.31 11.90
C GLN A 64 2.72 0.31 12.81
N PHE A 65 2.83 0.04 14.11
CA PHE A 65 1.93 0.60 15.12
C PHE A 65 1.95 2.13 15.03
N SER A 66 0.80 2.74 14.76
CA SER A 66 0.67 4.20 14.63
C SER A 66 0.20 4.79 15.95
N ILE A 67 1.06 5.56 16.61
CA ILE A 67 0.82 6.12 17.95
C ILE A 67 -0.16 7.30 17.98
N THR A 68 -0.37 8.01 16.86
CA THR A 68 -0.90 9.39 16.83
C THR A 68 -2.23 9.60 17.57
N GLU A 69 -3.03 8.55 17.77
CA GLU A 69 -4.29 8.60 18.56
C GLU A 69 -4.50 7.34 19.42
N ALA A 70 -3.45 6.58 19.73
CA ALA A 70 -3.57 5.36 20.52
C ALA A 70 -3.84 5.69 22.01
N THR A 71 -4.84 5.05 22.60
CA THR A 71 -5.05 5.12 24.05
C THR A 71 -4.02 4.26 24.78
N ILE A 72 -3.89 4.47 26.09
CA ILE A 72 -3.03 3.63 26.93
C ILE A 72 -3.49 2.16 26.86
N ASP A 73 -4.80 1.91 26.82
CA ASP A 73 -5.37 0.57 26.68
C ASP A 73 -4.98 -0.06 25.33
N ASP A 74 -4.98 0.71 24.24
CA ASP A 74 -4.55 0.25 22.92
C ASP A 74 -3.06 -0.11 22.90
N ILE A 75 -2.22 0.69 23.58
CA ILE A 75 -0.78 0.44 23.70
C ILE A 75 -0.54 -0.85 24.53
N HIS A 76 -1.26 -1.04 25.64
CA HIS A 76 -1.17 -2.26 26.43
C HIS A 76 -1.66 -3.48 25.66
N LEU A 77 -2.75 -3.35 24.89
CA LEU A 77 -3.22 -4.41 24.01
C LEU A 77 -2.14 -4.76 22.98
N ALA A 78 -1.55 -3.77 22.32
CA ALA A 78 -0.48 -3.97 21.34
C ALA A 78 0.76 -4.66 21.96
N PHE A 79 1.12 -4.34 23.21
CA PHE A 79 2.14 -5.08 23.95
C PHE A 79 1.75 -6.55 24.17
N SER A 80 0.51 -6.81 24.60
CA SER A 80 0.03 -8.18 24.85
C SER A 80 -0.07 -9.03 23.58
N GLU A 81 -0.36 -8.39 22.44
CA GLU A 81 -0.43 -9.01 21.12
C GLU A 81 0.96 -9.14 20.46
N ASN A 82 2.04 -8.73 21.15
CA ASN A 82 3.41 -8.69 20.62
C ASN A 82 3.54 -7.88 19.31
N GLN A 83 2.64 -6.92 19.09
CA GLN A 83 2.66 -6.02 17.93
C GLN A 83 3.53 -4.78 18.17
N LEU A 84 3.86 -4.51 19.43
CA LEU A 84 4.66 -3.39 19.87
C LEU A 84 5.61 -3.84 20.97
N THR A 85 6.81 -3.27 21.01
CA THR A 85 7.72 -3.37 22.15
C THR A 85 7.94 -1.99 22.78
N SER A 86 8.33 -1.95 24.05
CA SER A 86 8.63 -0.70 24.76
C SER A 86 9.76 0.02 24.06
N ARG A 87 10.77 -0.72 23.57
CA ARG A 87 11.84 -0.17 22.75
C ARG A 87 11.31 0.55 21.52
N GLN A 88 10.45 -0.10 20.75
CA GLN A 88 9.83 0.49 19.56
C GLN A 88 8.98 1.72 19.91
N LEU A 89 8.21 1.67 21.00
CA LEU A 89 7.41 2.81 21.45
C LEU A 89 8.29 4.02 21.78
N VAL A 90 9.40 3.81 22.50
CA VAL A 90 10.32 4.89 22.86
C VAL A 90 11.04 5.46 21.64
N ASP A 91 11.55 4.60 20.74
CA ASP A 91 12.18 5.04 19.50
C ASP A 91 11.22 5.94 18.69
N LEU A 92 9.93 5.56 18.57
CA LEU A 92 8.92 6.33 17.85
C LEU A 92 8.66 7.73 18.48
N TYR A 93 8.74 7.86 19.80
CA TYR A 93 8.63 9.17 20.46
C TYR A 93 9.90 9.99 20.34
N LEU A 94 11.09 9.37 20.40
CA LEU A 94 12.36 10.07 20.20
C LEU A 94 12.43 10.68 18.81
N ASP A 95 12.01 9.94 17.78
CA ASP A 95 11.94 10.43 16.39
C ASP A 95 11.00 11.66 16.28
N GLN A 96 9.85 11.63 16.95
CA GLN A 96 8.93 12.76 16.99
C GLN A 96 9.52 13.96 17.74
N ILE A 97 10.23 13.73 18.84
CA ILE A 97 10.91 14.77 19.59
C ILE A 97 11.99 15.41 18.72
N GLU A 98 12.81 14.62 18.03
CA GLU A 98 13.84 15.14 17.11
C GLU A 98 13.23 16.03 16.02
N ALA A 99 12.11 15.60 15.43
CA ALA A 99 11.43 16.34 14.37
C ALA A 99 10.73 17.63 14.85
N LEU A 100 10.08 17.59 16.01
CA LEU A 100 9.17 18.66 16.45
C LEU A 100 9.80 19.61 17.47
N ASN A 101 10.74 19.15 18.30
CA ASN A 101 11.31 19.95 19.37
C ASN A 101 12.10 21.18 18.89
N PRO A 102 12.77 21.21 17.72
CA PRO A 102 13.40 22.44 17.21
C PRO A 102 12.40 23.59 17.01
N LEU A 103 11.14 23.25 16.71
CA LEU A 103 10.05 24.20 16.49
C LEU A 103 9.32 24.53 17.79
N LEU A 104 8.90 23.49 18.52
CA LEU A 104 8.02 23.63 19.70
C LEU A 104 8.81 23.90 20.98
N ARG A 105 10.07 23.48 21.04
CA ARG A 105 10.98 23.61 22.20
C ARG A 105 10.34 23.14 23.50
N SER A 106 9.58 22.05 23.43
CA SER A 106 8.77 21.51 24.53
C SER A 106 9.54 20.53 25.41
N VAL A 107 10.62 19.93 24.90
CA VAL A 107 11.49 19.01 25.62
C VAL A 107 12.83 19.69 25.90
N LEU A 108 13.17 19.84 27.17
CA LEU A 108 14.44 20.45 27.59
C LEU A 108 15.62 19.49 27.44
N GLU A 109 15.46 18.26 27.92
CA GLU A 109 16.49 17.22 27.90
C GLU A 109 15.83 15.84 27.79
N VAL A 110 16.44 14.94 27.03
CA VAL A 110 16.03 13.53 26.91
C VAL A 110 16.88 12.69 27.85
N ASN A 111 16.27 11.80 28.62
CA ASN A 111 16.99 10.87 29.49
C ASN A 111 17.89 9.94 28.64
N PRO A 112 19.22 9.93 28.82
CA PRO A 112 20.12 9.06 28.06
C PRO A 112 19.86 7.57 28.32
N ASP A 113 19.27 7.20 29.45
CA ASP A 113 18.96 5.82 29.80
C ASP A 113 17.60 5.33 29.27
N ALA A 114 16.82 6.18 28.58
CA ALA A 114 15.45 5.86 28.17
C ALA A 114 15.36 4.56 27.35
N LEU A 115 16.30 4.35 26.42
CA LEU A 115 16.35 3.14 25.60
C LEU A 115 16.70 1.89 26.42
N ASN A 116 17.64 2.02 27.37
CA ASN A 116 18.02 0.92 28.25
C ASN A 116 16.85 0.50 29.17
N GLN A 117 16.10 1.48 29.67
CA GLN A 117 14.91 1.25 30.48
C GLN A 117 13.79 0.58 29.67
N ALA A 118 13.61 0.98 28.41
CA ALA A 118 12.67 0.35 27.50
C ALA A 118 13.03 -1.13 27.25
N ASP A 119 14.31 -1.40 27.00
CA ASP A 119 14.80 -2.77 26.81
C ASP A 119 14.61 -3.62 28.09
N GLU A 120 14.80 -3.06 29.28
CA GLU A 120 14.53 -3.76 30.55
C GLU A 120 13.03 -4.06 30.72
N ALA A 121 12.16 -3.08 30.45
CA ALA A 121 10.72 -3.29 30.54
C ALA A 121 10.22 -4.40 29.59
N ASP A 122 10.82 -4.50 28.40
CA ASP A 122 10.52 -5.61 27.49
C ASP A 122 11.01 -6.96 28.01
N ARG A 123 12.18 -7.02 28.66
CA ARG A 123 12.67 -8.24 29.34
C ARG A 123 11.75 -8.65 30.48
N GLU A 124 11.35 -7.72 31.34
CA GLU A 124 10.44 -7.99 32.46
C GLU A 124 9.10 -8.52 31.96
N ARG A 125 8.54 -7.93 30.89
CA ARG A 125 7.29 -8.40 30.30
C ARG A 125 7.39 -9.80 29.71
N GLN A 126 8.54 -10.17 29.15
CA GLN A 126 8.79 -11.52 28.63
C GLN A 126 9.01 -12.56 29.74
N ALA A 127 9.42 -12.13 30.93
CA ALA A 127 9.68 -13.00 32.07
C ALA A 127 8.44 -13.24 32.96
N ALA A 128 7.38 -12.46 32.79
CA ALA A 128 6.12 -12.54 33.53
C ALA A 128 5.15 -13.56 32.93
#